data_AF-I2NGK4-F1
#
_entry.id   AF-I2NGK4-F1
#
_cell.length_a   1.000
_cell.length_b   1.000
_cell.length_c   1.000
_cell.angle_alpha   90.00
_cell.angle_beta   90.00
_cell.angle_gamma   90.00
#
_symmetry.space_group_name_H-M   'P 1'
#
loop_
_entity.id
_entity.type
_entity.pdbx_description
1 polymer ?
#
loop_
_entity_poly.entity_id
_entity_poly.type
_entity_poly.pdbx_seq_one_letter_code
_entity_poly.pdbx_strand_id
1 'polypeptide(L)'
;MKYKLAILFTQPPFGSSISREGLDALLAASAFCDEEELAICFLNDGVFNLLANQQPELLLQKDHIATFKLIELYDLTECFICQESLAERGLDNSELVLKEAQKVSKNRLFEVLHQAEKVLTF
;
A
#
# COMPACT_ATOMS: atom_id res chain seq x y z
N MET A 1 -0.15 8.32 20.09
CA MET A 1 -0.23 7.54 18.85
C MET A 1 -1.14 8.33 17.92
N LYS A 2 -0.76 8.55 16.65
CA LYS A 2 -1.60 9.25 15.65
C LYS A 2 -2.56 8.27 15.01
N TYR A 3 -2.07 7.08 14.67
CA TYR A 3 -2.82 6.08 13.92
C TYR A 3 -3.29 4.96 14.85
N LYS A 4 -4.54 4.52 14.71
CA LYS A 4 -5.01 3.30 15.37
C LYS A 4 -4.43 2.06 14.69
N LEU A 5 -4.30 2.11 13.37
CA LEU A 5 -3.84 0.99 12.57
C LEU A 5 -2.93 1.46 11.44
N ALA A 6 -1.85 0.71 11.19
CA ALA A 6 -1.08 0.79 9.96
C ALA A 6 -1.15 -0.56 9.22
N ILE A 7 -1.48 -0.51 7.93
CA ILE A 7 -1.32 -1.63 7.01
C ILE A 7 0.00 -1.43 6.26
N LEU A 8 0.91 -2.40 6.37
CA LEU A 8 2.21 -2.36 5.73
C LEU A 8 2.31 -3.47 4.68
N PHE A 9 2.42 -3.08 3.41
CA PHE A 9 2.72 -3.98 2.30
C PHE A 9 4.24 -4.05 2.08
N THR A 10 4.77 -5.27 2.06
CA THR A 10 6.20 -5.60 1.94
C THR A 10 6.50 -6.58 0.80
N GLN A 11 5.48 -7.27 0.30
CA GLN A 11 5.58 -8.31 -0.72
C GLN A 11 5.01 -7.85 -2.08
N PRO A 12 5.53 -8.38 -3.20
CA PRO A 12 4.98 -8.07 -4.52
C PRO A 12 3.61 -8.73 -4.73
N PRO A 13 2.81 -8.25 -5.70
CA PRO A 13 1.54 -8.89 -6.03
C PRO A 13 1.75 -10.23 -6.75
N PHE A 14 0.69 -11.05 -6.78
CA PHE A 14 0.55 -12.28 -7.58
C PHE A 14 1.49 -13.46 -7.26
N GLY A 15 2.59 -13.26 -6.54
CA GLY A 15 3.47 -14.35 -6.09
C GLY A 15 2.87 -15.17 -4.94
N SER A 16 2.00 -14.56 -4.14
CA SER A 16 1.22 -15.18 -3.08
C SER A 16 -0.13 -14.46 -2.94
N SER A 17 -1.03 -14.97 -2.11
CA SER A 17 -2.31 -14.29 -1.81
C SER A 17 -2.17 -13.13 -0.83
N ILE A 18 -0.98 -12.89 -0.28
CA ILE A 18 -0.77 -11.99 0.86
C ILE A 18 -1.10 -10.53 0.51
N SER A 19 -0.73 -10.05 -0.69
CA SER A 19 -1.11 -8.70 -1.13
C SER A 19 -2.62 -8.52 -1.23
N ARG A 20 -3.31 -9.48 -1.86
CA ARG A 20 -4.78 -9.47 -1.96
C ARG A 20 -5.43 -9.49 -0.58
N GLU A 21 -4.98 -10.37 0.31
CA GLU A 21 -5.50 -10.47 1.68
C GLU A 21 -5.24 -9.21 2.50
N GLY A 22 -4.07 -8.58 2.32
CA GLY A 22 -3.75 -7.29 2.94
C GLY A 22 -4.65 -6.17 2.45
N LEU A 23 -5.00 -6.16 1.15
CA LEU A 23 -5.97 -5.22 0.60
C LEU A 23 -7.38 -5.47 1.12
N ASP A 24 -7.82 -6.73 1.22
CA ASP A 24 -9.11 -7.07 1.82
C ASP A 24 -9.16 -6.64 3.30
N ALA A 25 -8.08 -6.87 4.05
CA ALA A 25 -7.96 -6.42 5.45
C ALA A 25 -7.97 -4.90 5.57
N LEU A 26 -7.30 -4.18 4.67
CA LEU A 26 -7.30 -2.72 4.61
C LEU A 26 -8.71 -2.17 4.41
N LEU A 27 -9.45 -2.68 3.42
CA LEU A 27 -10.80 -2.22 3.10
C LEU A 27 -11.80 -2.60 4.20
N ALA A 28 -11.60 -3.74 4.86
CA ALA A 28 -12.39 -4.09 6.04
C ALA A 28 -12.10 -3.14 7.21
N ALA A 29 -10.83 -2.80 7.44
CA ALA A 29 -10.43 -1.90 8.52
C ALA A 29 -10.93 -0.46 8.30
N SER A 30 -10.98 0.03 7.06
CA SER A 30 -11.51 1.36 6.74
C SER A 30 -13.01 1.50 7.04
N ALA A 31 -13.74 0.40 7.28
CA ALA A 31 -15.11 0.46 7.75
C ALA A 31 -15.24 0.72 9.26
N PHE A 32 -14.14 0.63 10.03
CA PHE A 32 -14.12 0.75 11.49
C PHE A 32 -13.11 1.76 12.04
N CYS A 33 -12.19 2.27 11.21
CA CYS A 33 -11.25 3.33 11.55
C CYS A 33 -11.60 4.59 10.78
N ASP A 34 -11.47 5.75 11.41
CA ASP A 34 -11.55 7.02 10.70
C ASP A 34 -10.38 7.10 9.70
N GLU A 35 -10.61 7.73 8.54
CA GLU A 35 -9.64 7.80 7.44
C GLU A 35 -8.26 8.36 7.84
N GLU A 36 -8.24 9.34 8.76
CA GLU A 36 -7.02 9.97 9.28
C GLU A 36 -6.26 9.08 10.29
N GLU A 37 -6.91 8.04 10.84
CA GLU A 37 -6.35 7.12 11.83
C GLU A 37 -5.78 5.84 11.20
N LEU A 38 -5.92 5.66 9.89
CA LEU A 38 -5.50 4.48 9.14
C LEU A 38 -4.33 4.81 8.21
N ALA A 39 -3.12 4.39 8.58
CA ALA A 39 -1.94 4.55 7.74
C ALA A 39 -1.78 3.37 6.77
N ILE A 40 -1.47 3.66 5.50
CA ILE A 40 -1.22 2.66 4.46
C ILE A 40 0.20 2.84 3.98
N CYS A 41 1.06 1.84 4.14
CA CYS A 41 2.48 1.93 3.88
C CYS A 41 2.94 0.88 2.87
N PHE A 42 3.78 1.28 1.91
CA PHE A 42 4.40 0.39 0.93
C PHE A 42 5.93 0.45 1.05
N LEU A 43 6.56 -0.68 1.35
CA LEU A 43 8.01 -0.80 1.62
C LEU A 43 8.57 -2.04 0.91
N ASN A 44 9.87 -2.06 0.60
CA ASN A 44 10.53 -3.18 -0.08
C ASN A 44 9.79 -3.56 -1.37
N ASP A 45 9.48 -4.84 -1.59
CA ASP A 45 8.75 -5.31 -2.76
C ASP A 45 7.25 -4.94 -2.73
N GLY A 46 6.76 -4.41 -1.62
CA GLY A 46 5.41 -3.89 -1.49
C GLY A 46 5.09 -2.80 -2.51
N VAL A 47 6.10 -2.05 -2.98
CA VAL A 47 5.90 -1.01 -4.00
C VAL A 47 5.45 -1.56 -5.36
N PHE A 48 5.66 -2.85 -5.65
CA PHE A 48 5.17 -3.47 -6.88
C PHE A 48 3.64 -3.58 -6.94
N ASN A 49 2.96 -3.53 -5.79
CA ASN A 49 1.49 -3.48 -5.74
C ASN A 49 0.92 -2.19 -6.34
N LEU A 50 1.77 -1.18 -6.56
CA LEU A 50 1.36 0.13 -7.01
C LEU A 50 1.51 0.31 -8.52
N LEU A 51 2.15 -0.60 -9.25
CA LEU A 51 2.35 -0.41 -10.69
C LEU A 51 1.02 -0.42 -11.44
N ALA A 52 0.82 0.57 -12.31
CA ALA A 52 -0.33 0.64 -13.19
C ALA A 52 -0.23 -0.37 -14.34
N ASN A 53 -1.38 -0.64 -14.98
CA ASN A 53 -1.49 -1.43 -16.21
C ASN A 53 -0.94 -2.88 -16.12
N GLN A 54 -0.97 -3.48 -14.93
CA GLN A 54 -0.65 -4.90 -14.73
C GLN A 54 -1.70 -5.79 -15.43
N GLN A 55 -1.27 -6.94 -15.97
CA GLN A 55 -2.12 -7.88 -16.74
C GLN A 55 -2.10 -9.28 -16.11
N PRO A 56 -2.68 -9.46 -14.90
CA PRO A 56 -2.64 -10.73 -14.18
C PRO A 56 -3.44 -11.85 -14.84
N GLU A 57 -4.29 -11.54 -15.82
CA GLU A 57 -5.02 -12.52 -16.61
C GLU A 57 -4.06 -13.45 -17.38
N LEU A 58 -2.87 -12.94 -17.75
CA LEU A 58 -1.80 -13.74 -18.35
C LEU A 58 -1.28 -14.84 -17.41
N LEU A 59 -1.50 -14.68 -16.11
CA LEU A 59 -1.16 -15.64 -15.05
C LEU A 59 -2.39 -16.41 -14.53
N LEU A 60 -3.55 -16.26 -15.19
CA LEU A 60 -4.84 -16.82 -14.74
C LEU A 60 -5.26 -16.34 -13.35
N GLN A 61 -4.84 -15.13 -12.95
CA GLN A 61 -5.21 -14.51 -11.68
C GLN A 61 -6.17 -13.35 -11.88
N LYS A 62 -6.99 -13.08 -10.85
CA LYS A 62 -7.86 -11.90 -10.81
C LYS A 62 -7.02 -10.65 -10.57
N ASP A 63 -7.37 -9.57 -11.26
CA ASP A 63 -6.79 -8.26 -11.03
C ASP A 63 -7.28 -7.65 -9.70
N HIS A 64 -6.50 -7.85 -8.63
CA HIS A 64 -6.68 -7.16 -7.36
C HIS A 64 -5.94 -5.82 -7.31
N ILE A 65 -5.09 -5.51 -8.29
CA ILE A 65 -4.40 -4.22 -8.36
C ILE A 65 -5.39 -3.10 -8.66
N ALA A 66 -6.36 -3.36 -9.55
CA ALA A 66 -7.45 -2.42 -9.81
C ALA A 66 -8.20 -2.01 -8.54
N THR A 67 -8.29 -2.89 -7.54
CA THR A 67 -8.97 -2.62 -6.27
C THR A 67 -8.22 -1.61 -5.38
N PHE A 68 -6.90 -1.43 -5.54
CA PHE A 68 -6.17 -0.39 -4.79
C PHE A 68 -6.72 1.02 -5.10
N LYS A 69 -7.32 1.25 -6.28
CA LYS A 69 -7.96 2.53 -6.62
C LYS A 69 -9.12 2.90 -5.68
N LEU A 70 -9.69 1.92 -4.94
CA LEU A 70 -10.70 2.20 -3.92
C LEU A 70 -10.13 3.05 -2.77
N ILE A 71 -8.82 3.01 -2.53
CA ILE A 71 -8.15 3.84 -1.52
C ILE A 71 -8.39 5.34 -1.83
N GLU A 72 -8.23 5.74 -3.09
CA GLU A 72 -8.50 7.12 -3.52
C GLU A 72 -10.00 7.44 -3.49
N LEU A 73 -10.87 6.48 -3.86
CA LEU A 73 -12.32 6.68 -3.85
C LEU A 73 -12.92 6.78 -2.44
N TYR A 74 -12.23 6.24 -1.44
CA TYR A 74 -12.62 6.30 -0.03
C TYR A 74 -11.87 7.40 0.74
N ASP A 75 -11.22 8.34 0.04
CA ASP A 75 -10.49 9.46 0.62
C ASP A 75 -9.46 9.01 1.70
N LEU A 76 -8.87 7.82 1.54
CA LEU A 76 -7.83 7.29 2.43
C LEU A 76 -6.49 7.96 2.11
N THR A 77 -6.30 9.17 2.64
CA THR A 77 -5.19 10.08 2.29
C THR A 77 -3.86 9.76 2.99
N GLU A 78 -3.87 9.00 4.08
CA GLU A 78 -2.68 8.64 4.85
C GLU A 78 -1.92 7.46 4.20
N CYS A 79 -1.56 7.63 2.92
CA CYS A 79 -0.90 6.64 2.09
C CYS A 79 0.56 7.02 1.79
N PHE A 80 1.51 6.14 2.12
CA PHE A 80 2.94 6.39 2.11
C PHE A 80 3.70 5.34 1.31
N ILE A 81 4.57 5.79 0.41
CA ILE A 81 5.38 4.94 -0.46
C ILE A 81 6.86 5.19 -0.15
N CYS A 82 7.62 4.13 0.15
CA CYS A 82 9.05 4.23 0.38
C CYS A 82 9.79 4.61 -0.92
N GLN A 83 10.34 5.82 -0.96
CA GLN A 83 11.06 6.34 -2.11
C GLN A 83 12.32 5.53 -2.42
N GLU A 84 13.07 5.11 -1.40
CA GLU A 84 14.26 4.28 -1.59
C GLU A 84 13.90 2.91 -2.16
N SER A 85 12.76 2.33 -1.77
CA SER A 85 12.31 1.05 -2.32
C SER A 85 11.93 1.14 -3.80
N LEU A 86 11.34 2.26 -4.24
CA LEU A 86 11.10 2.54 -5.65
C LEU A 86 12.42 2.66 -6.42
N ALA A 87 13.36 3.46 -5.90
CA ALA A 87 14.65 3.72 -6.55
C ALA A 87 15.49 2.45 -6.70
N GLU A 88 15.58 1.62 -5.65
CA GLU A 88 16.28 0.33 -5.67
C GLU A 88 15.74 -0.63 -6.74
N ARG A 89 14.47 -0.47 -7.15
CA ARG A 89 13.79 -1.29 -8.16
C ARG A 89 13.69 -0.61 -9.53
N GLY A 90 14.20 0.60 -9.68
CA GLY A 90 14.13 1.38 -10.92
C GLY A 90 12.71 1.87 -11.27
N LEU A 91 11.87 2.12 -10.27
CA LEU A 91 10.45 2.46 -10.43
C LEU A 91 10.15 3.96 -10.26
N ASP A 92 11.16 4.83 -10.20
CA ASP A 92 10.99 6.26 -9.92
C ASP A 92 10.02 6.96 -10.88
N ASN A 93 10.07 6.56 -12.15
CA ASN A 93 9.27 7.10 -13.26
C ASN A 93 8.08 6.20 -13.66
N SER A 94 7.82 5.14 -12.90
CA SER A 94 6.70 4.25 -13.18
C SER A 94 5.36 4.94 -12.91
N GLU A 95 4.37 4.67 -13.76
CA GLU A 95 2.99 5.06 -13.49
C GLU A 95 2.45 4.20 -12.34
N LEU A 96 1.96 4.88 -11.30
CA LEU A 96 1.39 4.22 -10.12
C LEU A 96 -0.14 4.33 -10.12
N VAL A 97 -0.82 3.30 -9.60
CA VAL A 97 -2.29 3.30 -9.47
C VAL A 97 -2.80 4.28 -8.42
N LEU A 98 -1.98 4.61 -7.41
CA LEU A 98 -2.26 5.64 -6.41
C LEU A 98 -1.45 6.89 -6.75
N LYS A 99 -2.12 7.93 -7.23
CA LYS A 99 -1.53 9.19 -7.66
C LYS A 99 -1.32 10.15 -6.51
N GLU A 100 -2.22 10.13 -5.53
CA GLU A 100 -2.19 11.02 -4.37
C GLU A 100 -1.33 10.48 -3.21
N ALA A 101 -0.79 9.27 -3.36
CA ALA A 101 0.05 8.65 -2.35
C ALA A 101 1.41 9.37 -2.20
N GLN A 102 1.83 9.55 -0.95
CA GLN A 102 2.99 10.35 -0.60
C GLN A 102 4.27 9.51 -0.72
N LYS A 103 5.15 9.85 -1.67
CA LYS A 103 6.51 9.29 -1.71
C LYS A 103 7.33 9.91 -0.57
N VAL A 104 7.79 9.09 0.37
CA VAL A 104 8.52 9.52 1.56
C VAL A 104 9.82 8.73 1.73
N SER A 105 10.77 9.29 2.47
CA SER A 105 11.97 8.55 2.86
C SER A 105 11.61 7.34 3.73
N LYS A 106 12.47 6.33 3.70
CA LYS A 106 12.38 5.13 4.54
C LYS A 106 12.29 5.47 6.02
N ASN A 107 13.08 6.45 6.48
CA ASN A 107 13.04 6.92 7.86
C ASN A 107 11.67 7.52 8.21
N ARG A 108 11.12 8.36 7.32
CA ARG A 108 9.78 8.94 7.53
C ARG A 108 8.69 7.88 7.56
N LEU A 109 8.78 6.85 6.72
CA LEU A 109 7.84 5.73 6.75
C LEU A 109 7.89 5.00 8.10
N PHE A 110 9.09 4.76 8.66
CA PHE A 110 9.21 4.17 10.00
C PHE A 110 8.70 5.10 11.12
N GLU A 111 8.83 6.42 10.99
CA GLU A 111 8.20 7.36 11.92
C GLU A 111 6.67 7.25 11.90
N VAL A 112 6.06 7.11 10.72
CA VAL A 112 4.61 6.86 10.56
C VAL A 112 4.22 5.56 11.27
N LEU A 113 4.93 4.46 10.99
CA LEU A 113 4.67 3.17 11.63
C LEU A 113 4.82 3.23 13.15
N HIS A 114 5.78 4.00 13.68
CA HIS A 114 5.96 4.17 15.13
C HIS A 114 4.82 4.95 15.80
N GLN A 115 4.07 5.74 15.02
CA GLN A 115 2.89 6.46 15.52
C GLN A 115 1.62 5.61 15.52
N ALA A 116 1.68 4.37 15.01
CA ALA A 116 0.55 3.45 14.95
C ALA A 116 0.47 2.55 16.19
N GLU A 117 -0.74 2.39 16.75
CA GLU A 117 -0.96 1.47 17.87
C GLU A 117 -0.76 0.00 17.48
N LYS A 118 -1.12 -0.34 16.24
CA LYS A 118 -0.98 -1.67 15.65
C LYS A 118 -0.46 -1.56 14.24
N VAL A 119 0.39 -2.51 13.86
CA VAL A 119 0.88 -2.68 12.49
C VAL A 119 0.52 -4.09 12.02
N LEU A 120 -0.20 -4.19 10.91
CA LEU A 120 -0.45 -5.45 10.21
C LEU A 120 0.43 -5.48 8.96
N THR A 121 1.26 -6.50 8.84
CA THR A 121 2.22 -6.63 7.73
C THR A 121 1.77 -7.72 6.78
N PHE A 122 1.80 -7.40 5.50
CA PHE A 122 1.49 -8.26 4.37
C PHE A 122 2.67 -8.23 3.40
#